data_AF-A0A645ELL9-F1
#
_entry.id   AF-A0A645ELL9-F1
#
_cell.length_a   1.000
_cell.length_b   1.000
_cell.length_c   1.000
_cell.angle_alpha   90.00
_cell.angle_beta   90.00
_cell.angle_gamma   90.00
#
_symmetry.space_group_name_H-M   'P 1'
#
loop_
_entity.id
_entity.type
_entity.pdbx_description
1 polymer ?
#
loop_
_entity_poly.entity_id
_entity_poly.type
_entity_poly.pdbx_seq_one_letter_code
_entity_poly.pdbx_strand_id
1 'polypeptide(L)'
;MTFAQFEREVITERIKDKVASAKKKGMRCGGPPPMGYGSNPVSKKLEIIPEEAAIIKRIFESYLRLGSARDVAAELDADGLKIRTMVSRKGRTHGGTPFTGAYIYQTLSNPTYVGLVKHYDKTYPGEHEAIIDRKTWDAAQKLLKDNLVHDGRRVKRLTPLRGLVKCGCCDGPMVENFTKKSPTKSYRYFICDHDAKRLHSTCPLKRVPAAELESLLLSEIGTILAKPEILAGILHSASELDENGKRLKLKQVQTAFADLVKVWNVMFPVEQYKFIRTIIKGVTVWPNKVTIEYNTQGLESVIAETEAK
;
A
#
# COMPACT_ATOMS: atom_id res chain seq x y z
N MET A 1 -17.52 -32.37 -37.44
CA MET A 1 -16.56 -32.70 -36.35
C MET A 1 -16.12 -34.14 -36.55
N THR A 2 -14.82 -34.43 -36.42
CA THR A 2 -14.32 -35.81 -36.48
C THR A 2 -14.55 -36.51 -35.14
N PHE A 3 -14.77 -37.82 -35.13
CA PHE A 3 -15.04 -38.59 -33.90
C PHE A 3 -13.94 -38.39 -32.83
N ALA A 4 -12.67 -38.34 -33.25
CA ALA A 4 -11.53 -38.05 -32.38
C ALA A 4 -11.56 -36.63 -31.76
N GLN A 5 -12.19 -35.65 -32.41
CA GLN A 5 -12.37 -34.31 -31.86
C GLN A 5 -13.47 -34.31 -30.79
N PHE A 6 -14.59 -34.99 -31.05
CA PHE A 6 -15.69 -35.14 -30.10
C PHE A 6 -15.24 -35.84 -28.81
N GLU A 7 -14.48 -36.95 -28.92
CA GLU A 7 -13.95 -37.64 -27.73
C GLU A 7 -13.00 -36.76 -26.91
N ARG A 8 -12.14 -35.96 -27.57
CA ARG A 8 -11.27 -35.01 -26.87
C ARG A 8 -12.06 -33.96 -26.10
N GLU A 9 -13.14 -33.45 -26.68
CA GLU A 9 -14.01 -32.46 -26.03
C GLU A 9 -14.69 -33.07 -24.79
N VAL A 10 -15.27 -34.27 -24.91
CA VAL A 10 -15.90 -34.99 -23.79
C VAL A 10 -14.90 -35.33 -22.68
N ILE A 11 -13.69 -35.77 -23.02
CA ILE A 11 -12.63 -36.04 -22.04
C ILE A 11 -12.23 -34.74 -21.32
N THR A 12 -12.13 -33.64 -22.06
CA THR A 12 -11.77 -32.34 -21.51
C THR A 12 -12.83 -31.84 -20.53
N GLU A 13 -14.12 -31.98 -20.85
CA GLU A 13 -15.21 -31.65 -19.93
C GLU A 13 -15.17 -32.48 -18.65
N ARG A 14 -15.05 -33.80 -18.77
CA ARG A 14 -14.96 -34.68 -17.59
C ARG A 14 -13.76 -34.38 -16.70
N ILE A 15 -12.63 -34.01 -17.28
CA ILE A 15 -11.44 -33.59 -16.50
C ILE A 15 -11.73 -32.27 -15.78
N LYS A 16 -12.36 -31.30 -16.44
CA LYS A 16 -12.75 -30.02 -15.82
C LYS A 16 -13.67 -30.25 -14.61
N ASP A 17 -14.67 -31.13 -14.75
CA ASP A 17 -15.61 -31.45 -13.68
C ASP A 17 -14.93 -32.14 -12.49
N LYS A 18 -14.03 -33.09 -12.76
CA LYS A 18 -13.23 -33.73 -11.71
C LYS A 18 -12.35 -32.72 -10.97
N VAL A 19 -11.71 -31.80 -11.68
CA VAL A 19 -10.89 -30.74 -11.09
C VAL A 19 -11.75 -29.78 -10.27
N ALA A 20 -12.93 -29.40 -10.77
CA ALA A 20 -13.86 -28.53 -10.06
C ALA A 20 -14.35 -29.18 -8.76
N SER A 21 -14.73 -30.46 -8.80
CA SER A 21 -15.14 -31.24 -7.64
C SER A 21 -14.01 -31.39 -6.61
N ALA A 22 -12.79 -31.66 -7.07
CA ALA A 22 -11.61 -31.75 -6.21
C ALA A 22 -11.30 -30.42 -5.51
N LYS A 23 -11.33 -29.30 -6.24
CA LYS A 23 -11.12 -27.96 -5.64
C LYS A 23 -12.23 -27.53 -4.70
N LYS A 24 -13.48 -27.94 -4.94
CA LYS A 24 -14.61 -27.74 -4.01
C LYS A 24 -14.38 -28.45 -2.68
N LYS A 25 -13.72 -29.61 -2.70
CA LYS A 25 -13.29 -30.35 -1.51
C LYS A 25 -12.02 -29.77 -0.86
N GLY A 26 -11.51 -28.64 -1.34
CA GLY A 26 -10.31 -28.01 -0.80
C GLY A 26 -8.99 -28.67 -1.23
N MET A 27 -9.04 -29.65 -2.13
CA MET A 27 -7.85 -30.32 -2.63
C MET A 27 -7.12 -29.46 -3.67
N ARG A 28 -5.79 -29.42 -3.54
CA ARG A 28 -4.93 -28.74 -4.50
C ARG A 28 -4.75 -29.57 -5.76
N CYS A 29 -5.22 -29.05 -6.88
CA CYS A 29 -5.10 -29.72 -8.18
C CYS A 29 -3.90 -29.19 -8.98
N GLY A 30 -2.72 -29.75 -8.71
CA GLY A 30 -1.53 -29.63 -9.56
C GLY A 30 -0.73 -28.32 -9.48
N GLY A 31 0.31 -28.25 -10.33
CA GLY A 31 1.27 -27.14 -10.42
C GLY A 31 2.36 -27.15 -9.34
N PRO A 32 3.42 -26.34 -9.49
CA PRO A 32 4.43 -26.17 -8.45
C PRO A 32 3.82 -25.48 -7.22
N PRO A 33 4.11 -25.95 -5.98
CA PRO A 33 3.62 -25.28 -4.77
C PRO A 33 4.05 -23.81 -4.76
N PRO A 34 3.21 -22.89 -4.24
CA PRO A 34 3.65 -21.53 -3.94
C PRO A 34 4.83 -21.53 -2.96
N MET A 35 5.61 -20.45 -2.94
CA MET A 35 6.63 -20.24 -1.92
C MET A 35 5.98 -20.17 -0.53
N GLY A 36 6.62 -20.73 0.49
CA GLY A 36 6.03 -20.92 1.82
C GLY A 36 5.42 -22.31 2.02
N TYR A 37 5.15 -23.02 0.93
CA TYR A 37 4.60 -24.38 0.97
C TYR A 37 5.47 -25.39 0.22
N GLY A 38 5.57 -26.59 0.79
CA GLY A 38 6.05 -27.82 0.16
C GLY A 38 4.88 -28.71 -0.26
N SER A 39 5.14 -29.68 -1.14
CA SER A 39 4.16 -30.71 -1.50
C SER A 39 4.55 -32.00 -0.80
N ASN A 40 3.71 -32.51 0.10
CA ASN A 40 3.95 -33.83 0.67
C ASN A 40 3.58 -34.92 -0.35
N PRO A 41 4.51 -35.83 -0.72
CA PRO A 41 4.25 -36.89 -1.69
C PRO A 41 3.16 -37.88 -1.28
N VAL A 42 2.94 -38.07 0.03
CA VAL A 42 2.03 -39.07 0.61
C VAL A 42 0.62 -38.50 0.74
N SER A 43 0.48 -37.36 1.44
CA SER A 43 -0.82 -36.74 1.70
C SER A 43 -1.35 -35.95 0.49
N LYS A 44 -0.48 -35.62 -0.49
CA LYS A 44 -0.76 -34.70 -1.60
C LYS A 44 -1.23 -33.31 -1.14
N LYS A 45 -1.02 -32.98 0.14
CA LYS A 45 -1.36 -31.69 0.74
C LYS A 45 -0.18 -30.72 0.66
N LEU A 46 -0.50 -29.45 0.83
CA LEU A 46 0.50 -28.40 1.04
C LEU A 46 0.92 -28.42 2.51
N GLU A 47 2.22 -28.49 2.75
CA GLU A 47 2.81 -28.36 4.09
C GLU A 47 3.61 -27.09 4.18
N ILE A 48 3.58 -26.43 5.33
CA ILE A 48 4.28 -25.16 5.53
C ILE A 48 5.78 -25.43 5.66
N ILE A 49 6.59 -24.69 4.91
CA ILE A 49 8.04 -24.65 5.09
C ILE A 49 8.33 -23.43 5.97
N PRO A 50 8.77 -23.60 7.24
CA PRO A 50 8.86 -22.48 8.19
C PRO A 50 9.72 -21.31 7.72
N GLU A 51 10.87 -21.60 7.11
CA GLU A 51 11.80 -20.57 6.61
C GLU A 51 11.17 -19.71 5.51
N GLU A 52 10.54 -20.34 4.53
CA GLU A 52 9.87 -19.61 3.45
C GLU A 52 8.60 -18.92 3.94
N ALA A 53 7.88 -19.52 4.89
CA ALA A 53 6.69 -18.94 5.47
C ALA A 53 7.00 -17.66 6.24
N ALA A 54 8.16 -17.58 6.91
CA ALA A 54 8.63 -16.34 7.53
C ALA A 54 8.84 -15.22 6.49
N ILE A 55 9.40 -15.54 5.32
CA ILE A 55 9.57 -14.58 4.22
C ILE A 55 8.19 -14.11 3.72
N ILE A 56 7.22 -15.02 3.57
CA ILE A 56 5.86 -14.64 3.17
C ILE A 56 5.21 -13.72 4.22
N LYS A 57 5.29 -14.05 5.52
CA LYS A 57 4.80 -13.18 6.60
C LYS A 57 5.41 -11.79 6.51
N ARG A 58 6.73 -11.73 6.33
CA ARG A 58 7.46 -10.47 6.15
C ARG A 58 7.00 -9.69 4.90
N ILE A 59 6.70 -10.36 3.78
CA ILE A 59 6.15 -9.68 2.59
C ILE A 59 4.82 -8.99 2.92
N PHE A 60 3.92 -9.66 3.63
CA PHE A 60 2.63 -9.08 4.01
C PHE A 60 2.80 -7.91 4.97
N GLU A 61 3.65 -8.06 5.99
CA GLU A 61 3.98 -6.99 6.95
C GLU A 61 4.64 -5.79 6.26
N SER A 62 5.69 -6.02 5.46
CA SER A 62 6.36 -4.98 4.69
C SER A 62 5.42 -4.31 3.69
N TYR A 63 4.46 -5.02 3.10
CA TYR A 63 3.48 -4.41 2.21
C TYR A 63 2.47 -3.54 2.95
N LEU A 64 1.97 -3.98 4.11
CA LEU A 64 1.12 -3.16 4.97
C LEU A 64 1.85 -1.91 5.45
N ARG A 65 3.15 -2.05 5.69
CA ARG A 65 4.06 -0.98 6.11
C ARG A 65 4.36 0.03 4.99
N LEU A 66 4.86 -0.44 3.85
CA LEU A 66 5.35 0.40 2.75
C LEU A 66 4.26 0.82 1.75
N GLY A 67 3.21 0.01 1.59
CA GLY A 67 2.12 0.20 0.62
C GLY A 67 2.50 0.09 -0.85
N SER A 68 3.74 -0.29 -1.16
CA SER A 68 4.28 -0.34 -2.51
C SER A 68 5.03 -1.64 -2.73
N ALA A 69 4.54 -2.45 -3.67
CA ALA A 69 5.16 -3.74 -4.01
C ALA A 69 6.60 -3.60 -4.53
N ARG A 70 6.98 -2.43 -5.08
CA ARG A 70 8.36 -2.15 -5.52
C ARG A 70 9.29 -1.91 -4.34
N ASP A 71 8.82 -1.18 -3.34
CA ASP A 71 9.64 -0.85 -2.17
C ASP A 71 9.81 -2.09 -1.29
N VAL A 72 8.77 -2.94 -1.19
CA VAL A 72 8.89 -4.28 -0.59
C VAL A 72 9.94 -5.12 -1.31
N ALA A 73 9.92 -5.14 -2.64
CA ALA A 73 10.91 -5.87 -3.42
C ALA A 73 12.34 -5.35 -3.19
N ALA A 74 12.51 -4.02 -3.09
CA ALA A 74 13.82 -3.41 -2.82
C ALA A 74 14.32 -3.70 -1.39
N GLU A 75 13.42 -3.73 -0.39
CA GLU A 75 13.78 -4.12 0.98
C GLU A 75 14.27 -5.56 1.03
N LEU A 76 13.53 -6.49 0.42
CA LEU A 76 13.89 -7.91 0.41
C LEU A 76 15.20 -8.17 -0.36
N ASP A 77 15.46 -7.39 -1.40
CA ASP A 77 16.71 -7.45 -2.16
C ASP A 77 17.90 -6.92 -1.34
N ALA A 78 17.71 -5.86 -0.55
CA ALA A 78 18.74 -5.34 0.36
C ALA A 78 19.16 -6.36 1.43
N ASP A 79 18.23 -7.21 1.86
CA ASP A 79 18.50 -8.30 2.80
C ASP A 79 19.05 -9.57 2.13
N GLY A 80 19.25 -9.54 0.81
CA GLY A 80 19.77 -10.68 0.03
C GLY A 80 18.79 -11.85 -0.09
N LEU A 81 17.51 -11.64 0.20
CA LEU A 81 16.49 -12.68 0.09
C LEU A 81 16.13 -12.92 -1.38
N LYS A 82 15.99 -14.20 -1.75
CA LYS A 82 15.69 -14.62 -3.12
C LYS A 82 14.48 -15.53 -3.17
N ILE A 83 13.84 -15.56 -4.35
CA ILE A 83 12.76 -16.49 -4.62
C ILE A 83 13.32 -17.93 -4.64
N ARG A 84 12.59 -18.88 -4.04
CA ARG A 84 12.97 -20.31 -4.03
C ARG A 84 13.41 -20.78 -5.42
N THR A 85 14.56 -21.44 -5.48
CA THR A 85 15.01 -22.18 -6.66
C THR A 85 14.31 -23.53 -6.72
N MET A 86 13.66 -23.83 -7.83
CA MET A 86 13.01 -25.10 -8.12
C MET A 86 13.57 -25.70 -9.39
N VAL A 87 13.90 -26.99 -9.37
CA VAL A 87 14.29 -27.74 -10.57
C VAL A 87 13.08 -28.55 -11.05
N SER A 88 12.66 -28.29 -12.28
CA SER A 88 11.60 -29.06 -12.94
C SER A 88 12.07 -30.48 -13.23
N ARG A 89 11.12 -31.42 -13.36
CA ARG A 89 11.40 -32.81 -13.78
C ARG A 89 12.17 -32.91 -15.11
N LYS A 90 12.10 -31.88 -15.96
CA LYS A 90 12.85 -31.77 -17.23
C LYS A 90 14.23 -31.09 -17.08
N GLY A 91 14.75 -30.94 -15.85
CA GLY A 91 16.05 -30.32 -15.57
C GLY A 91 16.10 -28.79 -15.70
N ARG A 92 14.95 -28.13 -15.95
CA ARG A 92 14.90 -26.66 -16.03
C ARG A 92 14.85 -26.05 -14.63
N THR A 93 15.76 -25.13 -14.35
CA THR A 93 15.77 -24.31 -13.14
C THR A 93 14.80 -23.13 -13.27
N HIS A 94 14.00 -22.92 -12.23
CA HIS A 94 13.07 -21.82 -12.07
C HIS A 94 13.33 -21.14 -10.72
N GLY A 95 13.24 -19.81 -10.63
CA GLY A 95 13.50 -19.07 -9.40
C GLY A 95 14.99 -18.74 -9.21
N GLY A 96 15.40 -18.50 -7.96
CA GLY A 96 16.76 -18.02 -7.64
C GLY A 96 17.02 -16.56 -8.01
N THR A 97 15.99 -15.85 -8.47
CA THR A 97 16.04 -14.43 -8.82
C THR A 97 15.65 -13.55 -7.64
N PRO A 98 16.06 -12.27 -7.63
CA PRO A 98 15.54 -11.28 -6.69
C PRO A 98 14.01 -11.17 -6.76
N PHE A 99 13.41 -10.67 -5.68
CA PHE A 99 12.00 -10.37 -5.66
C PHE A 99 11.68 -9.23 -6.63
N THR A 100 10.61 -9.38 -7.40
CA THR A 100 10.10 -8.33 -8.29
C THR A 100 8.76 -7.85 -7.79
N GLY A 101 8.41 -6.58 -8.06
CA GLY A 101 7.10 -6.06 -7.67
C GLY A 101 5.92 -6.87 -8.24
N ALA A 102 6.08 -7.46 -9.44
CA ALA A 102 5.08 -8.35 -10.01
C ALA A 102 4.89 -9.63 -9.19
N TYR A 103 5.99 -10.22 -8.72
CA TYR A 103 5.95 -11.38 -7.82
C TYR A 103 5.26 -11.02 -6.51
N ILE A 104 5.57 -9.87 -5.91
CA ILE A 104 4.92 -9.41 -4.68
C ILE A 104 3.40 -9.26 -4.88
N TYR A 105 2.94 -8.65 -5.98
CA TYR A 105 1.51 -8.58 -6.29
C TYR A 105 0.87 -9.96 -6.45
N GLN A 106 1.56 -10.90 -7.12
CA GLN A 106 1.08 -12.27 -7.27
C GLN A 106 0.94 -12.95 -5.90
N THR A 107 1.91 -12.78 -5.01
CA THR A 107 1.91 -13.32 -3.65
C THR A 107 0.75 -12.75 -2.83
N LEU A 108 0.62 -11.42 -2.80
CA LEU A 108 -0.44 -10.74 -2.05
C LEU A 108 -1.85 -11.05 -2.60
N SER A 109 -1.98 -11.38 -3.87
CA SER A 109 -3.26 -11.74 -4.49
C SER A 109 -3.60 -13.23 -4.39
N ASN A 110 -2.70 -14.06 -3.86
CA ASN A 110 -2.88 -15.51 -3.81
C ASN A 110 -3.63 -15.95 -2.54
N PRO A 111 -4.90 -16.38 -2.63
CA PRO A 111 -5.70 -16.74 -1.47
C PRO A 111 -5.24 -18.04 -0.79
N THR A 112 -4.28 -18.76 -1.38
CA THR A 112 -3.65 -19.94 -0.75
C THR A 112 -3.05 -19.59 0.61
N TYR A 113 -2.50 -18.38 0.78
CA TYR A 113 -1.86 -17.98 2.04
C TYR A 113 -2.82 -17.83 3.22
N VAL A 114 -4.12 -17.69 2.97
CA VAL A 114 -5.19 -17.63 3.97
C VAL A 114 -6.00 -18.93 4.04
N GLY A 115 -5.44 -20.04 3.54
CA GLY A 115 -6.09 -21.35 3.60
C GLY A 115 -7.23 -21.54 2.58
N LEU A 116 -7.28 -20.74 1.51
CA LEU A 116 -8.32 -20.84 0.49
C LEU A 116 -7.78 -21.37 -0.85
N VAL A 117 -8.61 -22.09 -1.59
CA VAL A 117 -8.32 -22.61 -2.92
C VAL A 117 -9.18 -21.88 -3.96
N LYS A 118 -8.52 -21.24 -4.94
CA LYS A 118 -9.20 -20.55 -6.05
C LYS A 118 -9.51 -21.50 -7.21
N HIS A 119 -10.74 -21.43 -7.72
CA HIS A 119 -11.17 -22.06 -8.95
C HIS A 119 -12.03 -21.07 -9.76
N TYR A 120 -11.49 -20.58 -10.87
CA TYR A 120 -12.08 -19.47 -11.63
C TYR A 120 -12.39 -18.30 -10.69
N ASP A 121 -13.65 -17.87 -10.61
CA ASP A 121 -14.08 -16.73 -9.80
C ASP A 121 -14.52 -17.12 -8.38
N LYS A 122 -14.50 -18.42 -8.06
CA LYS A 122 -14.92 -18.94 -6.75
C LYS A 122 -13.72 -19.34 -5.91
N THR A 123 -13.82 -19.09 -4.61
CA THR A 123 -12.87 -19.53 -3.59
C THR A 123 -13.54 -20.53 -2.66
N TYR A 124 -12.82 -21.61 -2.33
CA TYR A 124 -13.27 -22.67 -1.44
C TYR A 124 -12.30 -22.81 -0.26
N PRO A 125 -12.76 -23.26 0.92
CA PRO A 125 -11.85 -23.64 2.01
C PRO A 125 -10.87 -24.72 1.54
N GLY A 126 -9.58 -24.49 1.72
CA GLY A 126 -8.52 -25.45 1.43
C GLY A 126 -8.27 -26.40 2.59
N GLU A 127 -7.71 -27.57 2.31
CA GLU A 127 -7.29 -28.54 3.34
C GLU A 127 -5.93 -28.21 3.97
N HIS A 128 -5.26 -27.15 3.51
CA HIS A 128 -3.93 -26.77 3.96
C HIS A 128 -3.98 -25.66 5.01
N GLU A 129 -2.96 -25.62 5.85
CA GLU A 129 -2.83 -24.62 6.90
C GLU A 129 -2.51 -23.23 6.33
N ALA A 130 -3.13 -22.19 6.88
CA ALA A 130 -2.90 -20.81 6.48
C ALA A 130 -1.57 -20.28 7.05
N ILE A 131 -0.77 -19.59 6.23
CA ILE A 131 0.45 -18.91 6.68
C ILE A 131 0.12 -17.54 7.29
N ILE A 132 -0.92 -16.88 6.78
CA ILE A 132 -1.32 -15.52 7.13
C ILE A 132 -2.72 -15.53 7.77
N ASP A 133 -2.88 -14.78 8.86
CA ASP A 133 -4.17 -14.58 9.51
C ASP A 133 -5.16 -13.81 8.62
N ARG A 134 -6.45 -14.04 8.82
CA ARG A 134 -7.50 -13.42 8.03
C ARG A 134 -7.50 -11.89 8.16
N LYS A 135 -7.21 -11.36 9.35
CA LYS A 135 -7.16 -9.91 9.58
C LYS A 135 -6.07 -9.23 8.74
N THR A 136 -4.86 -9.80 8.75
CA THR A 136 -3.72 -9.31 7.97
C THR A 136 -3.98 -9.39 6.47
N TRP A 137 -4.60 -10.48 6.02
CA TRP A 137 -5.01 -10.65 4.63
C TRP A 137 -6.02 -9.58 4.20
N ASP A 138 -7.08 -9.39 4.97
CA ASP A 138 -8.15 -8.43 4.63
C ASP A 138 -7.62 -6.99 4.61
N ALA A 139 -6.71 -6.63 5.54
CA ALA A 139 -6.01 -5.34 5.53
C ALA A 139 -5.17 -5.14 4.25
N ALA A 140 -4.42 -6.16 3.83
CA ALA A 140 -3.62 -6.10 2.62
C ALA A 140 -4.47 -6.00 1.35
N GLN A 141 -5.60 -6.72 1.30
CA GLN A 141 -6.56 -6.62 0.20
C GLN A 141 -7.22 -5.24 0.12
N LYS A 142 -7.56 -4.64 1.26
CA LYS A 142 -8.09 -3.26 1.30
C LYS A 142 -7.08 -2.28 0.70
N LEU A 143 -5.82 -2.36 1.14
CA LEU A 143 -4.75 -1.52 0.61
C LEU A 143 -4.50 -1.74 -0.88
N LEU A 144 -4.57 -2.98 -1.37
CA LEU A 144 -4.49 -3.30 -2.80
C LEU A 144 -5.62 -2.63 -3.58
N LYS A 145 -6.86 -2.70 -3.09
CA LYS A 145 -8.02 -2.06 -3.74
C LYS A 145 -7.89 -0.54 -3.75
N ASP A 146 -7.52 0.07 -2.63
CA ASP A 146 -7.32 1.52 -2.54
C ASP A 146 -6.22 1.99 -3.53
N ASN A 147 -5.16 1.19 -3.68
CA ASN A 147 -4.10 1.44 -4.65
C ASN A 147 -4.54 1.22 -6.12
N LEU A 148 -5.54 0.37 -6.38
CA LEU A 148 -6.09 0.08 -7.71
C LEU A 148 -7.13 1.12 -8.16
N VAL A 149 -7.89 1.71 -7.23
CA VAL A 149 -9.02 2.62 -7.52
C VAL A 149 -8.56 4.00 -8.01
N HIS A 150 -7.29 4.37 -7.82
CA HIS A 150 -6.76 5.63 -8.33
C HIS A 150 -6.31 5.54 -9.81
N ASP A 151 -7.31 5.50 -10.70
CA ASP A 151 -7.35 6.29 -11.95
C ASP A 151 -6.70 5.71 -13.23
N GLY A 152 -6.90 4.42 -13.54
CA GLY A 152 -6.70 3.85 -14.90
C GLY A 152 -5.28 3.97 -15.50
N ARG A 153 -4.34 4.58 -14.78
CA ARG A 153 -2.95 4.81 -15.13
C ARG A 153 -2.11 4.14 -14.05
N ARG A 154 -1.08 3.39 -14.45
CA ARG A 154 -0.14 2.73 -13.52
C ARG A 154 0.32 3.72 -12.45
N VAL A 155 -0.14 3.55 -11.21
CA VAL A 155 0.34 4.30 -10.05
C VAL A 155 1.83 4.02 -9.90
N LYS A 156 2.66 5.01 -10.23
CA LYS A 156 4.13 4.87 -10.13
C LYS A 156 4.65 5.14 -8.71
N ARG A 157 3.91 5.87 -7.86
CA ARG A 157 4.18 6.14 -6.44
C ARG A 157 2.98 6.85 -5.76
N LEU A 158 2.73 6.56 -4.48
CA LEU A 158 1.81 7.31 -3.61
C LEU A 158 2.62 8.43 -2.96
N THR A 159 2.19 9.69 -3.11
CA THR A 159 2.89 10.85 -2.55
C THR A 159 1.95 11.68 -1.69
N PRO A 160 2.45 12.32 -0.60
CA PRO A 160 1.59 12.85 0.46
C PRO A 160 0.57 13.89 -0.03
N LEU A 161 0.98 14.74 -0.98
CA LEU A 161 0.19 15.85 -1.50
C LEU A 161 -0.55 15.52 -2.81
N ARG A 162 -0.60 14.25 -3.21
CA ARG A 162 -1.19 13.86 -4.49
C ARG A 162 -2.68 14.22 -4.56
N GLY A 163 -3.00 15.08 -5.53
CA GLY A 163 -4.36 15.53 -5.82
C GLY A 163 -4.90 16.59 -4.86
N LEU A 164 -4.06 17.14 -3.96
CA LEU A 164 -4.46 18.21 -3.04
C LEU A 164 -3.98 19.59 -3.51
N VAL A 165 -2.92 19.66 -4.32
CA VAL A 165 -2.28 20.91 -4.72
C VAL A 165 -2.96 21.52 -5.95
N LYS A 166 -3.34 22.80 -5.85
CA LYS A 166 -3.91 23.62 -6.91
C LYS A 166 -3.07 24.88 -7.15
N CYS A 167 -3.11 25.36 -8.39
CA CYS A 167 -2.50 26.62 -8.78
C CYS A 167 -3.47 27.77 -8.52
N GLY A 168 -3.10 28.72 -7.66
CA GLY A 168 -3.92 29.89 -7.38
C GLY A 168 -4.13 30.80 -8.59
N CYS A 169 -3.18 30.85 -9.53
CA CYS A 169 -3.29 31.74 -10.70
C CYS A 169 -4.31 31.28 -11.75
N CYS A 170 -4.62 29.98 -11.85
CA CYS A 170 -5.52 29.46 -12.89
C CYS A 170 -6.51 28.41 -12.38
N ASP A 171 -6.58 28.21 -11.06
CA ASP A 171 -7.35 27.16 -10.35
C ASP A 171 -7.14 25.73 -10.88
N GLY A 172 -6.08 25.52 -11.64
CA GLY A 172 -5.75 24.24 -12.27
C GLY A 172 -5.09 23.30 -11.28
N PRO A 173 -5.23 21.97 -11.45
CA PRO A 173 -4.52 21.00 -10.62
C PRO A 173 -3.02 21.12 -10.84
N MET A 174 -2.24 21.03 -9.76
CA MET A 174 -0.80 20.89 -9.85
C MET A 174 -0.41 19.42 -9.76
N VAL A 175 0.36 18.96 -10.74
CA VAL A 175 0.78 17.57 -10.87
C VAL A 175 2.24 17.46 -10.47
N GLU A 176 2.55 16.45 -9.66
CA GLU A 176 3.91 16.16 -9.26
C GLU A 176 4.69 15.50 -10.41
N ASN A 177 5.87 16.05 -10.68
CA ASN A 177 6.84 15.54 -11.62
C ASN A 177 8.21 15.37 -10.96
N PHE A 178 9.08 14.61 -11.61
CA PHE A 178 10.43 14.40 -11.13
C PHE A 178 11.46 14.51 -12.24
N THR A 179 12.63 15.04 -11.87
CA THR A 179 13.82 15.03 -12.72
C THR A 179 14.87 14.15 -12.07
N LYS A 180 15.38 13.16 -12.81
CA LYS A 180 16.52 12.34 -12.38
C LYS A 180 17.82 13.02 -12.83
N LYS A 181 18.71 13.31 -11.88
CA LYS A 181 20.07 13.83 -12.17
C LYS A 181 21.12 12.73 -12.14
N SER A 182 20.91 11.69 -11.33
CA SER A 182 21.74 10.49 -11.26
C SER A 182 20.88 9.28 -10.87
N PRO A 183 21.42 8.04 -10.90
CA PRO A 183 20.70 6.86 -10.41
C PRO A 183 20.20 7.00 -8.96
N THR A 184 20.91 7.78 -8.14
CA THR A 184 20.65 7.99 -6.71
C THR A 184 19.94 9.31 -6.39
N LYS A 185 19.91 10.28 -7.30
CA LYS A 185 19.41 11.64 -7.02
C LYS A 185 18.26 12.03 -7.96
N SER A 186 17.07 12.17 -7.38
CA SER A 186 15.87 12.68 -8.06
C SER A 186 15.29 13.88 -7.33
N TYR A 187 14.90 14.90 -8.09
CA TYR A 187 14.21 16.09 -7.59
C TYR A 187 12.72 16.00 -7.89
N ARG A 188 11.87 16.23 -6.89
CA ARG A 188 10.40 16.25 -7.03
C ARG A 188 9.90 17.69 -7.04
N TYR A 189 9.00 18.01 -7.94
CA TYR A 189 8.41 19.34 -8.08
C TYR A 189 6.98 19.27 -8.62
N PHE A 190 6.15 20.22 -8.24
CA PHE A 190 4.81 20.41 -8.78
C PHE A 190 4.85 21.36 -9.98
N ILE A 191 4.11 21.00 -11.03
CA ILE A 191 3.85 21.87 -12.18
C ILE A 191 2.35 22.09 -12.33
N CYS A 192 1.97 23.26 -12.82
CA CYS A 192 0.58 23.53 -13.19
C CYS A 192 0.23 22.71 -14.45
N ASP A 193 -0.72 21.77 -14.34
CA ASP A 193 -1.11 20.90 -15.46
C ASP A 193 -1.76 21.66 -16.62
N HIS A 194 -2.51 22.72 -16.29
CA HIS A 194 -3.13 23.57 -17.30
C HIS A 194 -2.07 24.35 -18.09
N ASP A 195 -1.09 24.95 -17.41
CA ASP A 195 0.00 25.68 -18.08
C ASP A 195 0.91 24.74 -18.88
N ALA A 196 1.18 23.54 -18.36
CA ALA A 196 2.01 22.53 -19.03
C ALA A 196 1.42 22.04 -20.37
N LYS A 197 0.10 22.18 -20.57
CA LYS A 197 -0.58 21.84 -21.83
C LYS A 197 -0.63 23.00 -22.83
N ARG A 198 -0.24 24.21 -22.43
CA ARG A 198 -0.18 25.37 -23.32
C ARG A 198 1.05 25.31 -24.21
N LEU A 199 0.96 25.86 -25.41
CA LEU A 199 2.11 26.02 -26.31
C LEU A 199 3.19 26.93 -25.69
N HIS A 200 2.77 27.97 -24.96
CA HIS A 200 3.65 28.91 -24.27
C HIS A 200 3.23 29.01 -22.80
N SER A 201 4.20 28.79 -21.90
CA SER A 201 3.99 28.94 -20.46
C SER A 201 3.71 30.40 -20.12
N THR A 202 2.54 30.63 -19.51
CA THR A 202 2.03 31.95 -19.14
C THR A 202 1.78 32.05 -17.63
N CYS A 203 1.79 30.91 -16.94
CA CYS A 203 1.65 30.89 -15.49
C CYS A 203 2.94 31.37 -14.81
N PRO A 204 2.84 32.33 -13.86
CA PRO A 204 4.00 32.75 -13.08
C PRO A 204 4.53 31.62 -12.18
N LEU A 205 3.67 30.66 -11.81
CA LEU A 205 4.03 29.43 -11.09
C LEU A 205 4.53 28.38 -12.06
N LYS A 206 5.82 28.45 -12.42
CA LYS A 206 6.46 27.47 -13.30
C LYS A 206 6.67 26.12 -12.61
N ARG A 207 7.36 26.12 -11.47
CA ARG A 207 7.72 24.91 -10.72
C ARG A 207 7.77 25.22 -9.23
N VAL A 208 7.19 24.34 -8.43
CA VAL A 208 7.22 24.44 -6.96
C VAL A 208 7.93 23.20 -6.41
N PRO A 209 9.06 23.34 -5.69
CA PRO A 209 9.77 22.20 -5.11
C PRO A 209 8.87 21.46 -4.10
N ALA A 210 8.70 20.14 -4.30
CA ALA A 210 7.77 19.37 -3.48
C ALA A 210 8.25 19.26 -2.02
N ALA A 211 9.57 19.12 -1.80
CA ALA A 211 10.14 19.03 -0.46
C ALA A 211 9.95 20.31 0.36
N GLU A 212 10.11 21.48 -0.27
CA GLU A 212 9.89 22.77 0.39
C GLU A 212 8.42 22.96 0.75
N LEU A 213 7.51 22.64 -0.19
CA LEU A 213 6.07 22.70 0.06
C LEU A 213 5.65 21.73 1.18
N GLU A 214 6.14 20.50 1.17
CA GLU A 214 5.88 19.51 2.23
C GLU A 214 6.39 20.03 3.59
N SER A 215 7.62 20.56 3.66
CA SER A 215 8.18 21.09 4.91
C SER A 215 7.38 22.27 5.47
N LEU A 216 6.92 23.18 4.62
CA LEU A 216 6.07 24.31 5.00
C LEU A 216 4.72 23.84 5.55
N LEU A 217 4.08 22.87 4.89
CA LEU A 217 2.81 22.33 5.36
C LEU A 217 2.96 21.65 6.73
N LEU A 218 4.07 20.93 6.94
CA LEU A 218 4.33 20.25 8.21
C LEU A 218 4.62 21.22 9.35
N SER A 219 5.35 22.31 9.10
CA SER A 219 5.58 23.33 10.12
C SER A 219 4.27 24.02 10.53
N GLU A 220 3.40 24.31 9.57
CA GLU A 220 2.08 24.90 9.87
C GLU A 220 1.18 23.93 10.62
N ILE A 221 1.11 22.65 10.19
CA ILE A 221 0.35 21.62 10.91
C ILE A 221 0.90 21.43 12.32
N GLY A 222 2.22 21.37 12.50
CA GLY A 222 2.86 21.27 13.81
C GLY A 222 2.52 22.45 14.72
N THR A 223 2.49 23.67 14.17
CA THR A 223 2.13 24.89 14.91
C THR A 223 0.66 24.86 15.36
N ILE A 224 -0.25 24.41 14.49
CA ILE A 224 -1.66 24.27 14.82
C ILE A 224 -1.87 23.21 15.90
N LEU A 225 -1.26 22.04 15.74
CA LEU A 225 -1.39 20.93 16.71
C LEU A 225 -0.72 21.23 18.06
N ALA A 226 0.29 22.11 18.09
CA ALA A 226 0.93 22.56 19.32
C ALA A 226 0.06 23.55 20.13
N LYS A 227 -1.04 24.07 19.57
CA LYS A 227 -1.93 24.96 20.31
C LYS A 227 -2.57 24.22 21.50
N PRO A 228 -2.60 24.83 22.70
CA PRO A 228 -3.07 24.15 23.92
C PRO A 228 -4.50 23.61 23.81
N GLU A 229 -5.38 24.32 23.12
CA GLU A 229 -6.80 23.93 22.96
C GLU A 229 -6.94 22.62 22.16
N ILE A 230 -6.26 22.53 21.02
CA ILE A 230 -6.32 21.36 20.13
C ILE A 230 -5.63 20.16 20.79
N LEU A 231 -4.51 20.40 21.49
CA LEU A 231 -3.76 19.36 22.16
C LEU A 231 -4.53 18.77 23.36
N ALA A 232 -5.34 19.59 24.05
CA ALA A 232 -6.24 19.14 25.10
C ALA A 232 -7.35 18.23 24.53
N GLY A 233 -7.94 18.59 23.39
CA GLY A 233 -8.92 17.75 22.69
C GLY A 233 -8.35 16.39 22.28
N ILE A 234 -7.18 16.39 21.62
CA ILE A 234 -6.51 15.15 21.17
C ILE A 234 -6.18 14.21 22.35
N LEU A 235 -5.71 14.77 23.48
CA LEU A 235 -5.41 13.99 24.67
C LEU A 235 -6.66 13.38 25.31
N HIS A 236 -7.79 14.10 25.26
CA HIS A 236 -9.07 13.60 25.74
C HIS A 236 -9.52 12.40 24.91
N SER A 237 -9.58 12.52 23.58
CA SER A 237 -10.00 11.42 22.70
C SER A 237 -9.02 10.24 22.71
N ALA A 238 -7.70 10.50 22.85
CA ALA A 238 -6.70 9.43 22.96
C ALA A 238 -6.78 8.66 24.28
N SER A 239 -7.20 9.30 25.37
CA SER A 239 -7.37 8.65 26.67
C SER A 239 -8.56 7.68 26.73
N GLU A 240 -9.53 7.82 25.82
CA GLU A 240 -10.69 6.92 25.70
C GLU A 240 -10.37 5.63 24.90
N LEU A 241 -9.29 5.62 24.12
CA LEU A 241 -8.90 4.48 23.26
C LEU A 241 -7.84 3.55 23.88
N ASP A 242 -7.31 3.90 25.05
CA ASP A 242 -6.16 3.21 25.66
C ASP A 242 -6.61 2.24 26.76
N GLU A 243 -6.90 0.97 26.41
CA GLU A 243 -7.19 -0.11 27.38
C GLU A 243 -6.02 -0.40 28.35
N ASN A 244 -4.85 0.21 28.15
CA ASN A 244 -3.63 0.00 28.95
C ASN A 244 -3.23 1.16 29.86
N GLY A 245 -4.08 2.18 30.06
CA GLY A 245 -3.99 3.11 31.21
C GLY A 245 -2.71 3.94 31.33
N LYS A 246 -1.94 4.15 30.25
CA LYS A 246 -0.72 4.98 30.28
C LYS A 246 -1.04 6.41 29.88
N ARG A 247 -1.39 7.26 30.87
CA ARG A 247 -1.58 8.70 30.66
C ARG A 247 -0.33 9.35 30.05
N LEU A 248 -0.37 9.67 28.76
CA LEU A 248 0.64 10.49 28.09
C LEU A 248 0.62 11.89 28.71
N LYS A 249 1.77 12.36 29.23
CA LYS A 249 1.86 13.68 29.85
C LYS A 249 1.78 14.75 28.75
N LEU A 250 1.01 15.82 28.99
CA LEU A 250 0.77 16.94 28.06
C LEU A 250 2.07 17.53 27.47
N LYS A 251 3.13 17.61 28.29
CA LYS A 251 4.48 18.02 27.86
C LYS A 251 5.13 17.06 26.85
N GLN A 252 4.93 15.74 27.00
CA GLN A 252 5.50 14.74 26.07
C GLN A 252 4.83 14.81 24.70
N VAL A 253 3.52 15.07 24.67
CA VAL A 253 2.75 15.25 23.43
C VAL A 253 3.12 16.56 22.74
N GLN A 254 3.30 17.65 23.50
CA GLN A 254 3.82 18.91 22.97
C GLN A 254 5.22 18.76 22.36
N THR A 255 6.14 18.04 23.02
CA THR A 255 7.47 17.78 22.47
C THR A 255 7.41 16.87 21.23
N ALA A 256 6.53 15.86 21.21
CA ALA A 256 6.34 14.98 20.06
C ALA A 256 5.79 15.72 18.82
N PHE A 257 4.88 16.68 19.01
CA PHE A 257 4.38 17.53 17.93
C PHE A 257 5.35 18.65 17.54
N ALA A 258 6.26 19.08 18.41
CA ALA A 258 7.39 19.94 18.01
C ALA A 258 8.38 19.20 17.10
N ASP A 259 8.49 17.87 17.25
CA ASP A 259 9.33 16.98 16.43
C ASP A 259 8.57 16.34 15.25
N LEU A 260 7.43 16.90 14.83
CA LEU A 260 6.58 16.35 13.77
C LEU A 260 7.35 16.10 12.46
N VAL A 261 8.34 16.94 12.14
CA VAL A 261 9.22 16.76 10.97
C VAL A 261 10.09 15.50 11.10
N LYS A 262 10.59 15.18 12.31
CA LYS A 262 11.36 13.94 12.54
C LYS A 262 10.46 12.72 12.43
N VAL A 263 9.28 12.77 13.04
CA VAL A 263 8.27 11.70 12.94
C VAL A 263 7.85 11.51 11.48
N TRP A 264 7.63 12.60 10.75
CA TRP A 264 7.29 12.61 9.33
C TRP A 264 8.32 11.87 8.48
N ASN A 265 9.61 12.12 8.71
CA ASN A 265 10.69 11.47 7.98
C ASN A 265 10.81 9.97 8.26
N VAL A 266 10.23 9.49 9.38
CA VAL A 266 10.21 8.08 9.77
C VAL A 266 8.86 7.41 9.42
N MET A 267 7.79 8.19 9.22
CA MET A 267 6.47 7.71 8.81
C MET A 267 6.47 7.15 7.39
N PHE A 268 5.67 6.10 7.16
CA PHE A 268 5.58 5.48 5.86
C PHE A 268 4.82 6.37 4.86
N PRO A 269 5.11 6.32 3.54
CA PRO A 269 4.42 7.16 2.55
C PRO A 269 2.89 7.03 2.56
N VAL A 270 2.36 5.87 2.94
CA VAL A 270 0.91 5.66 3.12
C VAL A 270 0.38 6.39 4.35
N GLU A 271 1.13 6.36 5.45
CA GLU A 271 0.78 7.08 6.69
C GLU A 271 0.87 8.58 6.48
N GLN A 272 1.93 9.06 5.81
CA GLN A 272 2.06 10.44 5.37
C GLN A 272 0.87 10.89 4.51
N TYR A 273 0.49 10.06 3.52
CA TYR A 273 -0.65 10.33 2.65
C TYR A 273 -1.98 10.37 3.42
N LYS A 274 -2.22 9.40 4.31
CA LYS A 274 -3.43 9.36 5.14
C LYS A 274 -3.48 10.54 6.09
N PHE A 275 -2.39 10.81 6.81
CA PHE A 275 -2.28 11.91 7.77
C PHE A 275 -2.61 13.26 7.12
N ILE A 276 -1.97 13.55 5.98
CA ILE A 276 -2.22 14.80 5.26
C ILE A 276 -3.66 14.88 4.77
N ARG A 277 -4.26 13.80 4.27
CA ARG A 277 -5.66 13.83 3.81
C ARG A 277 -6.69 13.94 4.93
N THR A 278 -6.35 13.46 6.12
CA THR A 278 -7.23 13.64 7.28
C THR A 278 -7.29 15.12 7.67
N ILE A 279 -6.15 15.81 7.65
CA ILE A 279 -6.02 17.18 8.15
C ILE A 279 -6.30 18.24 7.06
N ILE A 280 -5.79 18.02 5.86
CA ILE A 280 -5.79 18.97 4.75
C ILE A 280 -6.79 18.53 3.69
N LYS A 281 -7.76 19.41 3.40
CA LYS A 281 -8.72 19.28 2.31
C LYS A 281 -8.12 19.71 0.97
N GLY A 282 -7.29 20.74 0.96
CA GLY A 282 -6.66 21.26 -0.25
C GLY A 282 -5.55 22.26 0.04
N VAL A 283 -4.65 22.44 -0.92
CA VAL A 283 -3.55 23.42 -0.85
C VAL A 283 -3.54 24.24 -2.13
N THR A 284 -3.66 25.55 -2.02
CA THR A 284 -3.61 26.48 -3.15
C THR A 284 -2.33 27.28 -3.10
N VAL A 285 -1.50 27.15 -4.14
CA VAL A 285 -0.18 27.79 -4.21
C VAL A 285 -0.24 29.01 -5.15
N TRP A 286 0.21 30.16 -4.64
CA TRP A 286 0.42 31.41 -5.37
C TRP A 286 1.93 31.72 -5.43
N PRO A 287 2.39 32.64 -6.29
CA PRO A 287 3.81 32.99 -6.36
C PRO A 287 4.39 33.48 -5.02
N ASN A 288 3.58 34.18 -4.22
CA ASN A 288 4.02 34.84 -2.98
C ASN A 288 3.31 34.33 -1.72
N LYS A 289 2.38 33.37 -1.84
CA LYS A 289 1.60 32.86 -0.69
C LYS A 289 1.15 31.41 -0.92
N VAL A 290 0.95 30.68 0.16
CA VAL A 290 0.31 29.36 0.14
C VAL A 290 -0.92 29.43 1.03
N THR A 291 -2.05 28.93 0.54
CA THR A 291 -3.30 28.84 1.29
C THR A 291 -3.61 27.38 1.54
N ILE A 292 -3.85 27.02 2.80
CA ILE A 292 -4.16 25.65 3.22
C ILE A 292 -5.61 25.62 3.63
N GLU A 293 -6.38 24.71 3.03
CA GLU A 293 -7.75 24.41 3.44
C GLU A 293 -7.72 23.18 4.34
N TYR A 294 -8.13 23.33 5.59
CA TYR A 294 -8.21 22.24 6.54
C TYR A 294 -9.56 21.53 6.45
N ASN A 295 -9.59 20.25 6.80
CA ASN A 295 -10.83 19.51 6.91
C ASN A 295 -11.54 19.88 8.22
N THR A 296 -12.63 20.65 8.13
CA THR A 296 -13.38 21.08 9.32
C THR A 296 -13.96 19.90 10.08
N GLN A 297 -14.38 18.80 9.43
CA GLN A 297 -14.85 17.60 10.15
C GLN A 297 -13.75 16.89 10.96
N GLY A 298 -12.48 16.95 10.51
CA GLY A 298 -11.34 16.34 11.21
C GLY A 298 -10.83 17.18 12.38
N LEU A 299 -11.15 18.49 12.39
CA LEU A 299 -10.89 19.40 13.51
C LEU A 299 -12.13 19.54 14.42
N GLU A 300 -13.35 19.44 13.88
CA GLU A 300 -14.60 19.42 14.63
C GLU A 300 -14.75 18.16 15.47
N SER A 301 -14.22 16.99 15.05
CA SER A 301 -14.13 15.85 15.97
C SER A 301 -13.20 16.12 17.16
N VAL A 302 -12.25 17.06 17.02
CA VAL A 302 -11.33 17.48 18.09
C VAL A 302 -11.90 18.65 18.91
N ILE A 303 -12.78 19.46 18.33
CA ILE A 303 -13.38 20.67 18.95
C ILE A 303 -14.78 20.40 19.55
N ALA A 304 -15.60 19.52 18.95
CA ALA A 304 -16.94 19.20 19.44
C ALA A 304 -16.94 18.42 20.78
N GLU A 305 -15.83 17.77 21.14
CA GLU A 305 -15.64 17.21 22.49
C GLU A 305 -15.34 18.27 23.56
N THR A 306 -14.92 19.48 23.16
CA THR A 306 -14.56 20.57 24.08
C THR A 306 -15.68 21.58 24.37
N GLU A 307 -16.75 21.62 23.56
CA GLU A 307 -17.89 22.53 23.82
C GLU A 307 -19.07 21.86 24.55
N ALA A 308 -19.01 20.54 24.76
CA ALA A 308 -20.06 19.79 25.45
C ALA A 308 -19.86 19.65 26.98
N LYS A 309 -18.92 20.38 27.60
CA LYS A 309 -18.77 20.46 29.07
C LYS A 309 -18.38 21.85 29.54
#